data_AF-A0AAN6PD21-F1
#
_entry.id   AF-A0AAN6PD21-F1
#
_cell.length_a   1.000
_cell.length_b   1.000
_cell.length_c   1.000
_cell.angle_alpha   90.00
_cell.angle_beta   90.00
_cell.angle_gamma   90.00
#
_symmetry.space_group_name_H-M   'P 1'
#
loop_
_entity.id
_entity.type
_entity.pdbx_description
1 polymer ?
#
loop_
_entity_poly.entity_id
_entity_poly.type
_entity_poly.pdbx_seq_one_letter_code
_entity_poly.pdbx_strand_id
1 'polypeptide(L)'
;MASTGSMTGLRAAVSLIALAATAQALPHKRDGASYTRQGCFVDNLNGHRLLDSAGYADDAMTVETCAAFCSKYQYFGLEYGRECYCANSLSTLAVDDSDCSFSCSGNSAEKCGAQDRLDVYTNTLYVARKPATLEAPYLGCFVDQGARALPDNLLGADDMTAQTCAAHCANYSYFGVEYGRECWCGNSPPKTPAAESDCSTGCAGDDTQLCGADNRINVWGSPLPSPATVGDYEYVGCFTDSGDQRSLRGSVTYDPAMTLEKCAAACAAYAYFGVEFGSQCYCGTDLEASAAQVSQAECSMRCGGAYDSVCGAADRLNVFASTDCKEDPANVPSVAGFSYKSCWADNVAGRVLTGKEVRADDMTVEKCAAFCQGFTHFGVEYGRECYCGNDLAGAAASESECSVVCMGDATQWCGAPDRLNIYEAAAPTTTAAPTVTEPALKS
;
A
#
# COMPACT_ATOMS: atom_id res chain seq x y z
N MET A 1 23.01 -61.74 77.73
CA MET A 1 21.72 -61.93 78.41
C MET A 1 20.69 -62.17 77.32
N ALA A 2 20.51 -63.43 76.88
CA ALA A 2 19.50 -64.38 77.37
C ALA A 2 18.08 -63.84 77.09
N SER A 3 17.34 -64.36 76.11
CA SER A 3 16.46 -65.54 76.23
C SER A 3 15.93 -65.91 74.83
N THR A 4 16.20 -67.06 74.20
CA THR A 4 15.59 -68.43 74.36
C THR A 4 14.06 -68.45 74.31
N GLY A 5 13.47 -68.88 73.19
CA GLY A 5 12.71 -70.15 73.04
C GLY A 5 11.24 -69.84 72.66
N SER A 6 10.46 -70.59 71.87
CA SER A 6 10.49 -72.00 71.49
C SER A 6 9.64 -72.25 70.23
N MET A 7 9.94 -73.38 69.60
CA MET A 7 9.48 -74.01 68.38
C MET A 7 7.97 -74.33 68.28
N THR A 8 7.46 -74.34 67.05
CA THR A 8 6.62 -75.45 66.53
C THR A 8 6.78 -75.54 65.01
N GLY A 9 7.25 -76.69 64.53
CA GLY A 9 7.38 -76.99 63.11
C GLY A 9 6.11 -77.57 62.52
N LEU A 10 5.83 -77.26 61.25
CA LEU A 10 4.94 -78.05 60.41
C LEU A 10 5.43 -78.03 58.95
N ARG A 11 5.91 -79.21 58.53
CA ARG A 11 6.13 -79.76 57.19
C ARG A 11 6.07 -78.80 55.99
N ALA A 12 7.23 -78.65 55.35
CA ALA A 12 7.40 -78.07 54.02
C ALA A 12 6.63 -78.87 52.96
N ALA A 13 5.71 -78.20 52.27
CA ALA A 13 5.30 -78.57 50.93
C ALA A 13 6.16 -77.76 49.94
N VAL A 14 6.99 -78.46 49.16
CA VAL A 14 7.74 -77.85 48.06
C VAL A 14 6.73 -77.51 46.97
N SER A 15 6.35 -76.24 46.88
CA SER A 15 5.58 -75.70 45.77
C SER A 15 6.57 -75.12 44.76
N LEU A 16 6.68 -75.76 43.59
CA LEU A 16 7.35 -75.16 42.43
C LEU A 16 6.51 -73.98 41.96
N ILE A 17 6.89 -72.77 42.37
CA ILE A 17 6.39 -71.53 41.76
C ILE A 17 7.27 -71.28 40.53
N ALA A 18 6.70 -71.54 39.35
CA ALA A 18 7.25 -71.03 38.11
C ALA A 18 7.16 -69.50 38.14
N LEU A 19 8.31 -68.80 38.14
CA LEU A 19 8.34 -67.38 37.84
C LEU A 19 7.98 -67.21 36.36
N ALA A 20 6.73 -66.86 36.09
CA ALA A 20 6.38 -66.23 34.83
C ALA A 20 7.02 -64.83 34.84
N ALA A 21 8.10 -64.64 34.09
CA ALA A 21 8.56 -63.32 33.72
C ALA A 21 7.47 -62.68 32.86
N THR A 22 6.74 -61.71 33.42
CA THR A 22 5.89 -60.84 32.60
C THR A 22 6.82 -60.09 31.65
N ALA A 23 6.68 -60.35 30.35
CA ALA A 23 7.32 -59.53 29.33
C ALA A 23 6.73 -58.12 29.45
N GLN A 24 7.44 -57.22 30.11
CA GLN A 24 7.08 -55.81 30.15
C GLN A 24 7.22 -55.26 28.73
N ALA A 25 6.16 -54.65 28.20
CA ALA A 25 6.23 -53.97 26.91
C ALA A 25 7.39 -52.97 26.93
N LEU A 26 8.21 -52.97 25.88
CA LEU A 26 9.31 -52.02 25.74
C LEU A 26 8.76 -50.58 25.86
N PRO A 27 9.37 -49.71 26.67
CA PRO A 27 8.82 -48.40 26.94
C PRO A 27 8.91 -47.50 25.71
N HIS A 28 7.85 -46.75 25.42
CA HIS A 28 7.94 -45.63 24.48
C HIS A 28 8.95 -44.61 24.99
N LYS A 29 9.74 -44.05 24.07
CA LYS A 29 10.64 -42.95 24.40
C LYS A 29 9.79 -41.70 24.65
N ARG A 30 9.73 -41.24 25.90
CA ARG A 30 8.81 -40.15 26.27
C ARG A 30 9.38 -38.77 25.94
N ASP A 31 10.65 -38.55 26.26
CA ASP A 31 11.31 -37.26 26.10
C ASP A 31 12.72 -37.44 25.53
N GLY A 32 13.10 -36.57 24.61
CA GLY A 32 14.45 -36.41 24.09
C GLY A 32 14.93 -34.97 24.25
N ALA A 33 16.18 -34.69 23.82
CA ALA A 33 16.74 -33.34 23.93
C ALA A 33 15.99 -32.29 23.07
N SER A 34 15.30 -32.72 22.02
CA SER A 34 14.64 -31.86 21.02
C SER A 34 13.17 -32.19 20.76
N TYR A 35 12.55 -33.04 21.59
CA TYR A 35 11.17 -33.48 21.37
C TYR A 35 10.47 -34.04 22.61
N THR A 36 9.14 -33.98 22.58
CA THR A 36 8.24 -34.53 23.59
C THR A 36 7.16 -35.38 22.93
N ARG A 37 7.03 -36.65 23.34
CA ARG A 37 6.03 -37.57 22.80
C ARG A 37 4.61 -37.11 23.11
N GLN A 38 3.74 -37.12 22.10
CA GLN A 38 2.32 -36.79 22.23
C GLN A 38 1.45 -38.03 22.43
N GLY A 39 1.80 -39.17 21.83
CA GLY A 39 1.02 -40.40 21.96
C GLY A 39 1.00 -41.24 20.68
N CYS A 40 0.19 -42.30 20.69
CA CYS A 40 -0.13 -43.08 19.50
C CYS A 40 -1.37 -42.51 18.80
N PHE A 41 -1.31 -42.33 17.48
CA PHE A 41 -2.39 -41.75 16.68
C PHE A 41 -2.75 -42.64 15.49
N VAL A 42 -4.02 -42.61 15.07
CA VAL A 42 -4.43 -43.25 13.81
C VAL A 42 -3.82 -42.49 12.64
N ASP A 43 -3.16 -43.22 11.75
CA ASP A 43 -2.73 -42.69 10.45
C ASP A 43 -3.67 -43.15 9.32
N ASN A 44 -3.58 -42.50 8.15
CA ASN A 44 -4.34 -42.84 6.93
C ASN A 44 -5.86 -42.83 7.11
N LEU A 45 -6.39 -42.03 8.04
CA LEU A 45 -7.83 -41.92 8.28
C LEU A 45 -8.54 -41.41 7.02
N ASN A 46 -9.47 -42.20 6.48
CA ASN A 46 -10.16 -41.91 5.22
C ASN A 46 -9.21 -41.69 4.02
N GLY A 47 -8.03 -42.31 4.03
CA GLY A 47 -7.04 -42.16 2.95
C GLY A 47 -6.17 -40.90 3.06
N HIS A 48 -6.25 -40.16 4.17
CA HIS A 48 -5.42 -39.00 4.43
C HIS A 48 -4.39 -39.31 5.52
N ARG A 49 -3.11 -39.09 5.21
CA ARG A 49 -2.02 -39.18 6.18
C ARG A 49 -2.15 -38.08 7.22
N LEU A 50 -1.92 -38.42 8.48
CA LEU A 50 -2.01 -37.48 9.60
C LEU A 50 -0.90 -36.43 9.57
N LEU A 51 0.32 -36.85 9.24
CA LEU A 51 1.49 -35.98 9.07
C LEU A 51 1.90 -35.99 7.60
N ASP A 52 1.49 -34.98 6.84
CA ASP A 52 1.45 -35.01 5.37
C ASP A 52 2.46 -34.07 4.68
N SER A 53 3.33 -33.39 5.45
CA SER A 53 4.16 -32.33 4.88
C SER A 53 5.50 -32.82 4.31
N ALA A 54 6.17 -33.75 4.99
CA ALA A 54 7.42 -34.36 4.52
C ALA A 54 7.60 -35.75 5.13
N GLY A 55 8.36 -36.63 4.48
CA GLY A 55 8.66 -37.94 5.04
C GLY A 55 9.70 -38.74 4.25
N TYR A 56 10.25 -39.76 4.90
CA TYR A 56 11.18 -40.72 4.31
C TYR A 56 11.10 -42.06 5.05
N ALA A 57 11.72 -43.09 4.46
CA ALA A 57 11.85 -44.38 5.10
C ALA A 57 13.30 -44.88 5.05
N ASP A 58 13.75 -45.49 6.13
CA ASP A 58 15.13 -45.97 6.29
C ASP A 58 15.16 -47.22 7.20
N ASP A 59 16.01 -48.19 6.86
CA ASP A 59 16.13 -49.44 7.63
C ASP A 59 16.98 -49.28 8.89
N ALA A 60 17.55 -48.09 9.13
CA ALA A 60 18.22 -47.66 10.34
C ALA A 60 17.44 -46.56 11.10
N MET A 61 16.11 -46.50 10.94
CA MET A 61 15.26 -45.48 11.58
C MET A 61 15.32 -45.54 13.12
N THR A 62 15.54 -44.38 13.75
CA THR A 62 15.36 -44.17 15.20
C THR A 62 14.47 -42.95 15.45
N VAL A 63 14.01 -42.77 16.69
CA VAL A 63 13.24 -41.56 17.05
C VAL A 63 14.08 -40.29 16.81
N GLU A 64 15.39 -40.35 17.06
CA GLU A 64 16.30 -39.21 16.91
C GLU A 64 16.56 -38.85 15.46
N THR A 65 16.74 -39.85 14.58
CA THR A 65 16.96 -39.59 13.15
C THR A 65 15.72 -38.97 12.52
N CYS A 66 14.52 -39.37 12.95
CA CYS A 66 13.29 -38.74 12.52
C CYS A 66 13.13 -37.32 13.10
N ALA A 67 13.39 -37.12 14.39
CA ALA A 67 13.35 -35.80 15.03
C ALA A 67 14.32 -34.80 14.35
N ALA A 68 15.52 -35.26 13.99
CA ALA A 68 16.51 -34.44 13.29
C ALA A 68 16.04 -34.05 11.88
N PHE A 69 15.47 -35.00 11.13
CA PHE A 69 14.90 -34.75 9.81
C PHE A 69 13.74 -33.74 9.87
N CYS A 70 12.85 -33.90 10.84
CA CYS A 70 11.68 -33.04 11.02
C CYS A 70 11.96 -31.77 11.85
N SER A 71 13.23 -31.36 11.99
CA SER A 71 13.63 -30.21 12.82
C SER A 71 12.93 -28.89 12.45
N LYS A 72 12.43 -28.77 11.21
CA LYS A 72 11.69 -27.60 10.69
C LYS A 72 10.16 -27.69 10.82
N TYR A 73 9.64 -28.77 11.40
CA TYR A 73 8.21 -29.03 11.54
C TYR A 73 7.83 -29.13 13.01
N GLN A 74 6.60 -28.71 13.33
CA GLN A 74 6.08 -28.73 14.69
C GLN A 74 5.90 -30.16 15.23
N TYR A 75 5.51 -31.09 14.36
CA TYR A 75 5.25 -32.48 14.70
C TYR A 75 6.05 -33.41 13.81
N PHE A 76 6.44 -34.54 14.38
CA PHE A 76 6.91 -35.69 13.63
C PHE A 76 6.33 -36.98 14.18
N GLY A 77 6.30 -38.02 13.36
CA GLY A 77 5.78 -39.31 13.76
C GLY A 77 6.44 -40.44 13.00
N LEU A 78 6.45 -41.61 13.64
CA LEU A 78 7.08 -42.80 13.10
C LEU A 78 6.04 -43.90 12.84
N GLU A 79 6.13 -44.54 11.68
CA GLU A 79 5.23 -45.60 11.22
C GLU A 79 6.03 -46.84 10.77
N TYR A 80 5.42 -48.03 10.84
CA TYR A 80 5.98 -49.29 10.33
C TYR A 80 7.40 -49.66 10.83
N GLY A 81 7.88 -49.06 11.91
CA GLY A 81 9.23 -49.27 12.41
C GLY A 81 10.34 -48.57 11.60
N ARG A 82 10.05 -48.07 10.40
CA ARG A 82 11.07 -47.60 9.45
C ARG A 82 10.75 -46.28 8.76
N GLU A 83 9.56 -45.72 8.98
CA GLU A 83 9.08 -44.55 8.27
C GLU A 83 8.98 -43.36 9.21
N CYS A 84 9.29 -42.18 8.68
CA CYS A 84 9.28 -40.91 9.39
C CYS A 84 8.46 -39.90 8.60
N TYR A 85 7.60 -39.16 9.29
CA TYR A 85 6.71 -38.17 8.70
C TYR A 85 6.67 -36.89 9.54
N CYS A 86 6.50 -35.73 8.91
CA CYS A 86 6.49 -34.42 9.54
C CYS A 86 5.23 -33.62 9.15
N ALA A 87 4.73 -32.79 10.05
CA ALA A 87 3.73 -31.76 9.72
C ALA A 87 3.72 -30.61 10.73
N ASN A 88 2.99 -29.54 10.39
CA ASN A 88 2.76 -28.40 11.28
C ASN A 88 1.36 -28.38 11.91
N SER A 89 0.57 -29.42 11.65
CA SER A 89 -0.75 -29.61 12.23
C SER A 89 -0.88 -31.05 12.73
N LEU A 90 -1.73 -31.23 13.75
CA LEU A 90 -2.03 -32.53 14.31
C LEU A 90 -3.54 -32.61 14.55
N SER A 91 -4.20 -33.60 13.95
CA SER A 91 -5.61 -33.91 14.23
C SER A 91 -5.74 -34.89 15.41
N THR A 92 -6.86 -34.86 16.13
CA THR A 92 -6.96 -35.37 17.50
C THR A 92 -7.44 -36.82 17.64
N LEU A 93 -7.13 -37.74 16.72
CA LEU A 93 -7.51 -39.15 16.89
C LEU A 93 -6.39 -39.97 17.54
N ALA A 94 -6.13 -39.68 18.81
CA ALA A 94 -5.24 -40.48 19.65
C ALA A 94 -5.88 -41.84 20.00
N VAL A 95 -5.07 -42.88 20.07
CA VAL A 95 -5.44 -44.25 20.45
C VAL A 95 -4.59 -44.73 21.61
N ASP A 96 -4.85 -45.95 22.08
CA ASP A 96 -4.05 -46.55 23.15
C ASP A 96 -2.59 -46.71 22.71
N ASP A 97 -1.66 -46.44 23.63
CA ASP A 97 -0.21 -46.54 23.35
C ASP A 97 0.19 -47.94 22.85
N SER A 98 -0.51 -48.99 23.29
CA SER A 98 -0.23 -50.37 22.87
C SER A 98 -0.49 -50.63 21.39
N ASP A 99 -1.25 -49.77 20.69
CA ASP A 99 -1.45 -49.86 19.24
C ASP A 99 -0.15 -49.52 18.49
N CYS A 100 0.73 -48.68 19.05
CA CYS A 100 2.04 -48.33 18.47
C CYS A 100 3.12 -49.32 18.92
N SER A 101 2.99 -50.56 18.48
CA SER A 101 3.76 -51.70 19.01
C SER A 101 5.07 -52.03 18.27
N PHE A 102 5.28 -51.50 17.07
CA PHE A 102 6.44 -51.85 16.24
C PHE A 102 7.71 -51.23 16.81
N SER A 103 8.79 -52.00 16.78
CA SER A 103 10.10 -51.50 17.22
C SER A 103 10.78 -50.76 16.07
N CYS A 104 11.57 -49.75 16.39
CA CYS A 104 12.32 -49.00 15.37
C CYS A 104 13.39 -49.90 14.72
N SER A 105 13.53 -49.81 13.40
CA SER A 105 14.45 -50.63 12.59
C SER A 105 15.91 -50.39 12.95
N GLY A 106 16.28 -49.13 13.27
CA GLY A 106 17.60 -48.74 13.73
C GLY A 106 17.83 -48.85 15.23
N ASN A 107 16.77 -49.03 16.04
CA ASN A 107 16.89 -49.19 17.48
C ASN A 107 15.73 -50.01 18.07
N SER A 108 15.96 -51.30 18.30
CA SER A 108 14.94 -52.21 18.81
C SER A 108 14.49 -51.92 20.26
N ALA A 109 15.15 -51.00 20.97
CA ALA A 109 14.73 -50.56 22.29
C ALA A 109 13.63 -49.48 22.25
N GLU A 110 13.33 -48.93 21.07
CA GLU A 110 12.36 -47.85 20.85
C GLU A 110 11.15 -48.34 20.06
N LYS A 111 10.04 -47.58 20.16
CA LYS A 111 8.80 -47.81 19.41
C LYS A 111 8.64 -46.80 18.29
N CYS A 112 8.15 -47.29 17.15
CA CYS A 112 8.05 -46.56 15.88
C CYS A 112 6.72 -46.89 15.18
N GLY A 113 5.62 -46.60 15.87
CA GLY A 113 4.27 -46.78 15.33
C GLY A 113 3.82 -48.23 15.19
N ALA A 114 2.91 -48.47 14.26
CA ALA A 114 2.50 -49.78 13.74
C ALA A 114 1.79 -49.57 12.39
N GLN A 115 1.07 -50.59 11.89
CA GLN A 115 0.23 -50.44 10.71
C GLN A 115 -0.90 -49.42 10.95
N ASP A 116 -0.96 -48.34 10.16
CA ASP A 116 -1.92 -47.24 10.29
C ASP A 116 -1.90 -46.58 11.67
N ARG A 117 -0.72 -46.56 12.30
CA ARG A 117 -0.47 -46.00 13.62
C ARG A 117 0.83 -45.23 13.64
N LEU A 118 0.74 -43.92 13.88
CA LEU A 118 1.90 -43.07 14.08
C LEU A 118 2.20 -42.91 15.57
N ASP A 119 3.44 -43.17 15.96
CA ASP A 119 3.96 -42.73 17.25
C ASP A 119 4.42 -41.27 17.09
N VAL A 120 3.65 -40.32 17.64
CA VAL A 120 3.76 -38.88 17.34
C VAL A 120 4.46 -38.11 18.45
N TYR A 121 5.26 -37.13 18.05
CA TYR A 121 6.10 -36.30 18.89
C TYR A 121 5.95 -34.83 18.46
N THR A 122 6.02 -33.91 19.43
CA THR A 122 6.20 -32.49 19.19
C THR A 122 7.69 -32.17 19.21
N ASN A 123 8.14 -31.42 18.22
CA ASN A 123 9.50 -30.91 18.13
C ASN A 123 9.63 -29.62 18.94
N THR A 124 10.45 -29.64 20.00
CA THR A 124 10.64 -28.49 20.88
C THR A 124 11.59 -27.43 20.31
N LEU A 125 12.29 -27.75 19.21
CA LEU A 125 13.14 -26.82 18.47
C LEU A 125 12.38 -26.08 17.35
N TYR A 126 11.12 -26.44 17.08
CA TYR A 126 10.33 -25.79 16.04
C TYR A 126 10.05 -24.32 16.39
N VAL A 127 10.36 -23.43 15.45
CA VAL A 127 10.00 -22.02 15.50
C VAL A 127 8.98 -21.76 14.39
N ALA A 128 7.77 -21.32 14.77
CA ALA A 128 6.74 -20.97 13.80
C ALA A 128 7.20 -19.79 12.94
N ARG A 129 7.10 -19.96 11.62
CA ARG A 129 7.46 -18.92 10.65
C ARG A 129 6.50 -17.75 10.74
N LYS A 130 7.00 -16.54 10.53
CA LYS A 130 6.21 -15.30 10.56
C LYS A 130 6.65 -14.37 9.44
N PRO A 131 5.81 -13.40 9.05
CA PRO A 131 6.27 -12.29 8.22
C PRO A 131 7.47 -11.60 8.88
N ALA A 132 8.44 -11.21 8.07
CA ALA A 132 9.60 -10.47 8.55
C ALA A 132 9.18 -9.17 9.24
N THR A 133 9.84 -8.85 10.36
CA THR A 133 9.66 -7.55 11.03
C THR A 133 10.54 -6.52 10.34
N LEU A 134 9.91 -5.61 9.59
CA LEU A 134 10.56 -4.55 8.82
C LEU A 134 9.98 -3.17 9.22
N GLU A 135 10.69 -2.10 8.91
CA GLU A 135 10.14 -0.72 9.00
C GLU A 135 9.05 -0.46 7.95
N ALA A 136 8.98 -1.33 6.94
CA ALA A 136 7.93 -1.40 5.95
C ALA A 136 6.64 -2.03 6.52
N PRO A 137 5.44 -1.44 6.30
CA PRO A 137 4.17 -2.01 6.74
C PRO A 137 3.90 -3.30 5.97
N TYR A 138 3.72 -4.40 6.70
CA TYR A 138 3.25 -5.66 6.14
C TYR A 138 1.77 -5.55 5.75
N LEU A 139 1.46 -5.77 4.47
CA LEU A 139 0.11 -5.63 3.92
C LEU A 139 -0.67 -6.95 3.89
N GLY A 140 0.03 -8.08 3.97
CA GLY A 140 -0.57 -9.41 4.02
C GLY A 140 -0.14 -10.33 2.87
N CYS A 141 -0.80 -11.48 2.81
CA CYS A 141 -0.70 -12.45 1.71
C CYS A 141 -1.64 -12.09 0.56
N PHE A 142 -1.17 -12.18 -0.69
CA PHE A 142 -1.94 -11.90 -1.89
C PHE A 142 -1.82 -13.04 -2.91
N VAL A 143 -2.83 -13.18 -3.77
CA VAL A 143 -2.81 -14.08 -4.91
C VAL A 143 -1.90 -13.50 -5.99
N ASP A 144 -0.93 -14.29 -6.45
CA ASP A 144 -0.05 -13.96 -7.56
C ASP A 144 -0.23 -14.94 -8.74
N GLN A 145 -1.47 -15.09 -9.18
CA GLN A 145 -1.85 -16.04 -10.23
C GLN A 145 -2.29 -15.31 -11.50
N GLY A 146 -1.65 -15.60 -12.63
CA GLY A 146 -1.97 -14.99 -13.92
C GLY A 146 -1.29 -13.64 -14.11
N ALA A 147 -2.03 -12.53 -13.93
CA ALA A 147 -1.44 -11.20 -13.94
C ALA A 147 -0.70 -10.97 -12.62
N ARG A 148 0.59 -10.61 -12.70
CA ARG A 148 1.43 -10.45 -11.51
C ARG A 148 0.90 -9.35 -10.59
N ALA A 149 0.86 -9.65 -9.29
CA ALA A 149 0.49 -8.72 -8.23
C ALA A 149 1.46 -7.52 -8.22
N LEU A 150 2.74 -7.78 -8.44
CA LEU A 150 3.82 -6.79 -8.50
C LEU A 150 4.63 -6.99 -9.80
N PRO A 151 4.21 -6.36 -10.92
CA PRO A 151 4.70 -6.74 -12.25
C PRO A 151 5.97 -6.00 -12.72
N ASP A 152 6.51 -5.06 -11.94
CA ASP A 152 7.44 -4.06 -12.48
C ASP A 152 8.91 -4.53 -12.47
N ASN A 153 9.29 -5.39 -11.51
CA ASN A 153 10.65 -5.94 -11.46
C ASN A 153 10.68 -7.29 -10.70
N LEU A 154 11.65 -8.14 -11.05
CA LEU A 154 11.89 -9.44 -10.46
C LEU A 154 13.39 -9.63 -10.17
N LEU A 155 13.70 -10.04 -8.95
CA LEU A 155 15.00 -10.56 -8.54
C LEU A 155 14.83 -11.98 -7.99
N GLY A 156 15.53 -12.96 -8.56
CA GLY A 156 15.71 -14.28 -7.96
C GLY A 156 17.03 -14.37 -7.21
N ALA A 157 17.02 -14.90 -5.98
CA ALA A 157 18.25 -15.15 -5.22
C ALA A 157 18.15 -16.42 -4.37
N ASP A 158 19.24 -17.19 -4.31
CA ASP A 158 19.32 -18.44 -3.53
C ASP A 158 19.33 -18.20 -2.01
N ASP A 159 19.61 -16.96 -1.58
CA ASP A 159 19.65 -16.49 -0.20
C ASP A 159 18.58 -15.41 0.06
N MET A 160 17.47 -15.44 -0.67
CA MET A 160 16.41 -14.43 -0.55
C MET A 160 15.89 -14.30 0.89
N THR A 161 15.73 -13.05 1.32
CA THR A 161 15.06 -12.65 2.56
C THR A 161 14.15 -11.45 2.27
N ALA A 162 13.16 -11.19 3.12
CA ALA A 162 12.30 -10.03 2.94
C ALA A 162 13.09 -8.71 3.02
N GLN A 163 14.15 -8.65 3.83
CA GLN A 163 15.07 -7.51 3.94
C GLN A 163 15.82 -7.25 2.63
N THR A 164 16.33 -8.31 2.01
CA THR A 164 17.04 -8.22 0.72
C THR A 164 16.10 -7.73 -0.37
N CYS A 165 14.86 -8.23 -0.36
CA CYS A 165 13.84 -7.76 -1.30
C CYS A 165 13.46 -6.29 -1.07
N ALA A 166 13.27 -5.87 0.19
CA ALA A 166 12.99 -4.48 0.53
C ALA A 166 14.08 -3.53 0.03
N ALA A 167 15.35 -3.91 0.21
CA ALA A 167 16.49 -3.12 -0.26
C ALA A 167 16.54 -3.04 -1.79
N HIS A 168 16.26 -4.15 -2.49
CA HIS A 168 16.19 -4.18 -3.95
C HIS A 168 15.07 -3.29 -4.50
N CYS A 169 13.91 -3.33 -3.86
CA CYS A 169 12.71 -2.61 -4.28
C CYS A 169 12.55 -1.23 -3.61
N ALA A 170 13.63 -0.61 -3.11
CA ALA A 170 13.55 0.68 -2.42
C ALA A 170 12.89 1.80 -3.27
N ASN A 171 13.01 1.68 -4.59
CA ASN A 171 12.43 2.60 -5.58
C ASN A 171 11.03 2.19 -6.09
N TYR A 172 10.33 1.27 -5.42
CA TYR A 172 8.97 0.84 -5.80
C TYR A 172 7.99 0.96 -4.64
N SER A 173 6.73 1.27 -4.93
CA SER A 173 5.69 1.49 -3.89
C SER A 173 5.48 0.28 -2.99
N TYR A 174 5.69 -0.91 -3.55
CA TYR A 174 5.49 -2.19 -2.92
C TYR A 174 6.62 -3.15 -3.30
N PHE A 175 6.88 -4.08 -2.39
CA PHE A 175 7.70 -5.24 -2.65
C PHE A 175 7.07 -6.47 -2.04
N GLY A 176 7.39 -7.63 -2.60
CA GLY A 176 6.89 -8.88 -2.07
C GLY A 176 7.82 -10.04 -2.39
N VAL A 177 7.73 -11.07 -1.57
CA VAL A 177 8.52 -12.29 -1.72
C VAL A 177 7.63 -13.48 -2.03
N GLU A 178 8.04 -14.27 -3.02
CA GLU A 178 7.33 -15.44 -3.53
C GLU A 178 8.25 -16.65 -3.62
N TYR A 179 7.68 -17.85 -3.46
CA TYR A 179 8.33 -19.13 -3.72
C TYR A 179 9.67 -19.34 -2.99
N GLY A 180 9.86 -18.68 -1.84
CA GLY A 180 11.08 -18.76 -1.03
C GLY A 180 12.30 -18.03 -1.59
N ARG A 181 12.34 -17.68 -2.88
CA ARG A 181 13.56 -17.18 -3.56
C ARG A 181 13.34 -15.96 -4.46
N GLU A 182 12.09 -15.58 -4.70
CA GLU A 182 11.73 -14.55 -5.68
C GLU A 182 11.34 -13.28 -4.94
N CYS A 183 11.84 -12.14 -5.43
CA CYS A 183 11.51 -10.81 -4.96
C CYS A 183 10.87 -10.04 -6.11
N TRP A 184 9.67 -9.53 -5.87
CA TRP A 184 8.90 -8.78 -6.85
C TRP A 184 8.73 -7.34 -6.39
N CYS A 185 8.90 -6.39 -7.30
CA CYS A 185 8.64 -4.98 -7.05
C CYS A 185 7.45 -4.49 -7.87
N GLY A 186 6.67 -3.57 -7.32
CA GLY A 186 5.54 -2.98 -8.04
C GLY A 186 5.15 -1.61 -7.52
N ASN A 187 4.62 -0.78 -8.41
CA ASN A 187 4.09 0.55 -8.10
C ASN A 187 2.56 0.57 -7.95
N SER A 188 1.89 -0.50 -8.41
CA SER A 188 0.46 -0.69 -8.24
C SER A 188 0.15 -1.48 -6.97
N PRO A 189 -0.88 -1.10 -6.20
CA PRO A 189 -1.29 -1.85 -5.02
C PRO A 189 -1.76 -3.25 -5.40
N PRO A 190 -1.40 -4.29 -4.62
CA PRO A 190 -1.89 -5.65 -4.86
C PRO A 190 -3.40 -5.71 -4.62
N LYS A 191 -4.14 -6.40 -5.51
CA LYS A 191 -5.62 -6.30 -5.58
C LYS A 191 -6.38 -7.45 -4.93
N THR A 192 -5.76 -8.63 -4.81
CA THR A 192 -6.48 -9.85 -4.43
C THR A 192 -5.87 -10.47 -3.18
N PRO A 193 -6.38 -10.13 -1.98
CA PRO A 193 -5.93 -10.73 -0.73
C PRO A 193 -6.14 -12.25 -0.72
N ALA A 194 -5.26 -12.96 -0.04
CA ALA A 194 -5.35 -14.40 0.25
C ALA A 194 -5.33 -14.63 1.78
N ALA A 195 -5.63 -15.85 2.22
CA ALA A 195 -5.46 -16.20 3.62
C ALA A 195 -3.97 -16.21 3.98
N GLU A 196 -3.60 -15.71 5.17
CA GLU A 196 -2.18 -15.72 5.62
C GLU A 196 -1.57 -17.13 5.59
N SER A 197 -2.37 -18.17 5.84
CA SER A 197 -1.96 -19.57 5.77
C SER A 197 -1.53 -20.03 4.37
N ASP A 198 -1.97 -19.34 3.31
CA ASP A 198 -1.60 -19.69 1.94
C ASP A 198 -0.15 -19.30 1.64
N CYS A 199 0.38 -18.26 2.30
CA CYS A 199 1.77 -17.85 2.21
C CYS A 199 2.61 -18.59 3.25
N SER A 200 2.89 -19.87 3.00
CA SER A 200 3.48 -20.79 3.98
C SER A 200 4.93 -21.21 3.69
N THR A 201 5.51 -20.76 2.58
CA THR A 201 6.88 -21.08 2.17
C THR A 201 7.88 -20.23 2.94
N GLY A 202 8.94 -20.84 3.44
CA GLY A 202 10.02 -20.11 4.10
C GLY A 202 10.97 -19.45 3.12
N CYS A 203 11.57 -18.33 3.52
CA CYS A 203 12.62 -17.70 2.73
C CYS A 203 13.87 -18.58 2.65
N ALA A 204 14.54 -18.59 1.50
CA ALA A 204 15.74 -19.40 1.27
C ALA A 204 16.94 -18.92 2.11
N GLY A 205 17.06 -17.61 2.33
CA GLY A 205 18.12 -17.02 3.16
C GLY A 205 17.81 -16.98 4.66
N ASP A 206 16.54 -17.09 5.06
CA ASP A 206 16.12 -17.14 6.47
C ASP A 206 14.78 -17.90 6.58
N ASP A 207 14.85 -19.17 6.94
CA ASP A 207 13.68 -20.05 6.91
C ASP A 207 12.68 -19.79 8.06
N THR A 208 13.00 -18.88 8.98
CA THR A 208 12.09 -18.37 10.02
C THR A 208 11.12 -17.31 9.48
N GLN A 209 11.39 -16.76 8.31
CA GLN A 209 10.56 -15.78 7.61
C GLN A 209 9.65 -16.44 6.57
N LEU A 210 8.48 -15.83 6.31
CA LEU A 210 7.60 -16.22 5.21
C LEU A 210 7.99 -15.51 3.91
N CYS A 211 8.09 -16.29 2.82
CA CYS A 211 8.37 -15.85 1.45
C CYS A 211 7.37 -16.47 0.46
N GLY A 212 6.09 -16.20 0.72
CA GLY A 212 4.98 -16.54 -0.16
C GLY A 212 4.68 -18.03 -0.23
N ALA A 213 4.21 -18.49 -1.38
CA ALA A 213 4.12 -19.88 -1.81
C ALA A 213 3.93 -19.91 -3.33
N ASP A 214 3.55 -21.05 -3.91
CA ASP A 214 3.20 -21.12 -5.33
C ASP A 214 1.98 -20.23 -5.63
N ASN A 215 2.15 -19.22 -6.50
CA ASN A 215 1.13 -18.22 -6.84
C ASN A 215 0.59 -17.44 -5.62
N ARG A 216 1.42 -17.24 -4.59
CA ARG A 216 1.08 -16.53 -3.35
C ARG A 216 2.26 -15.68 -2.92
N ILE A 217 2.02 -14.40 -2.66
CA ILE A 217 3.07 -13.44 -2.36
C ILE A 217 2.79 -12.75 -1.02
N ASN A 218 3.77 -12.72 -0.13
CA ASN A 218 3.73 -11.81 1.03
C ASN A 218 4.13 -10.42 0.54
N VAL A 219 3.34 -9.39 0.83
CA VAL A 219 3.58 -8.03 0.34
C VAL A 219 3.74 -7.04 1.49
N TRP A 220 4.67 -6.11 1.30
CA TRP A 220 4.88 -4.96 2.17
C TRP A 220 4.75 -3.66 1.35
N GLY A 221 4.30 -2.60 2.01
CA GLY A 221 4.42 -1.25 1.48
C GLY A 221 5.84 -0.73 1.67
N SER A 222 6.28 0.18 0.80
CA SER A 222 7.57 0.87 0.93
C SER A 222 7.30 2.35 1.20
N PRO A 223 6.98 2.73 2.45
CA PRO A 223 6.57 4.09 2.79
C PRO A 223 7.76 5.02 2.60
N LEU A 224 7.55 6.04 1.78
CA LEU A 224 8.49 7.15 1.63
C LEU A 224 7.90 8.40 2.29
N PRO A 225 8.67 9.12 3.12
CA PRO A 225 8.26 10.44 3.56
C PRO A 225 8.28 11.41 2.37
N SER A 226 7.42 12.43 2.39
CA SER A 226 7.63 13.59 1.53
C SER A 226 8.92 14.31 1.95
N PRO A 227 9.73 14.79 0.99
CA PRO A 227 10.88 15.61 1.32
C PRO A 227 10.42 16.88 2.04
N ALA A 228 11.21 17.38 2.99
CA ALA A 228 10.86 18.58 3.74
C ALA A 228 10.78 19.85 2.88
N THR A 229 11.50 19.86 1.75
CA THR A 229 11.63 21.01 0.85
C THR A 229 11.77 20.56 -0.59
N VAL A 230 11.20 21.33 -1.52
CA VAL A 230 11.32 21.15 -2.98
C VAL A 230 11.51 22.54 -3.60
N GLY A 231 12.74 22.88 -3.98
CA GLY A 231 13.06 24.26 -4.39
C GLY A 231 12.71 25.26 -3.29
N ASP A 232 11.93 26.29 -3.64
CA ASP A 232 11.49 27.36 -2.74
C ASP A 232 10.16 27.02 -2.02
N TYR A 233 9.81 25.73 -1.91
CA TYR A 233 8.62 25.28 -1.22
C TYR A 233 8.96 24.34 -0.07
N GLU A 234 8.26 24.51 1.05
CA GLU A 234 8.32 23.66 2.24
C GLU A 234 7.12 22.72 2.31
N TYR A 235 7.35 21.49 2.77
CA TYR A 235 6.29 20.50 2.91
C TYR A 235 5.33 20.86 4.06
N VAL A 236 4.03 20.93 3.74
CA VAL A 236 2.99 21.28 4.72
C VAL A 236 2.33 20.02 5.29
N GLY A 237 2.02 19.05 4.43
CA GLY A 237 1.31 17.85 4.86
C GLY A 237 0.55 17.13 3.74
N CYS A 238 -0.10 16.04 4.13
CA CYS A 238 -1.02 15.28 3.30
C CYS A 238 -2.45 15.75 3.61
N PHE A 239 -3.21 16.10 2.59
CA PHE A 239 -4.56 16.67 2.72
C PHE A 239 -5.57 15.90 1.90
N THR A 240 -6.83 15.90 2.32
CA THR A 240 -7.95 15.39 1.51
C THR A 240 -8.18 16.29 0.30
N ASP A 241 -8.29 15.73 -0.90
CA ASP A 241 -8.62 16.47 -2.11
C ASP A 241 -9.69 15.70 -2.89
N SER A 242 -10.74 16.35 -3.38
CA SER A 242 -11.76 15.65 -4.17
C SER A 242 -12.29 16.56 -5.27
N GLY A 243 -12.88 15.98 -6.31
CA GLY A 243 -13.44 16.74 -7.44
C GLY A 243 -14.43 17.83 -7.02
N ASP A 244 -15.25 17.57 -6.00
CA ASP A 244 -16.24 18.52 -5.47
C ASP A 244 -15.65 19.49 -4.43
N GLN A 245 -14.50 19.16 -3.84
CA GLN A 245 -13.83 19.92 -2.79
C GLN A 245 -12.32 19.90 -3.01
N ARG A 246 -11.88 20.63 -4.04
CA ARG A 246 -10.45 20.82 -4.31
C ARG A 246 -9.80 21.62 -3.20
N SER A 247 -8.66 21.13 -2.72
CA SER A 247 -7.78 21.77 -1.74
C SER A 247 -7.02 22.95 -2.32
N LEU A 248 -6.68 22.88 -3.61
CA LEU A 248 -6.00 23.93 -4.36
C LEU A 248 -6.79 24.20 -5.65
N ARG A 249 -7.14 25.48 -5.92
CA ARG A 249 -8.05 25.87 -7.00
C ARG A 249 -7.39 26.58 -8.19
N GLY A 250 -6.07 26.67 -8.20
CA GLY A 250 -5.29 27.28 -9.27
C GLY A 250 -5.11 26.37 -10.49
N SER A 251 -4.01 26.61 -11.22
CA SER A 251 -3.68 25.84 -12.42
C SER A 251 -3.50 24.35 -12.12
N VAL A 252 -3.85 23.49 -13.07
CA VAL A 252 -3.72 22.03 -12.96
C VAL A 252 -2.97 21.49 -14.17
N THR A 253 -1.98 20.63 -13.92
CA THR A 253 -1.19 19.97 -14.97
C THR A 253 -1.16 18.46 -14.76
N TYR A 254 -1.23 17.70 -15.85
CA TYR A 254 -1.18 16.24 -15.85
C TYR A 254 0.06 15.78 -16.64
N ASP A 255 0.94 15.00 -16.01
CA ASP A 255 2.12 14.39 -16.63
C ASP A 255 2.33 12.98 -16.06
N PRO A 256 2.32 11.92 -16.88
CA PRO A 256 2.62 10.56 -16.39
C PRO A 256 4.03 10.43 -15.81
N ALA A 257 4.95 11.33 -16.17
CA ALA A 257 6.30 11.42 -15.61
C ALA A 257 6.40 12.58 -14.58
N MET A 258 5.36 12.84 -13.79
CA MET A 258 5.37 13.89 -12.77
C MET A 258 6.49 13.68 -11.75
N THR A 259 7.08 14.79 -11.31
CA THR A 259 8.06 14.86 -10.21
C THR A 259 7.68 16.06 -9.34
N LEU A 260 8.13 16.10 -8.09
CA LEU A 260 7.88 17.25 -7.22
C LEU A 260 8.44 18.56 -7.83
N GLU A 261 9.63 18.51 -8.44
CA GLU A 261 10.31 19.66 -9.02
C GLU A 261 9.56 20.22 -10.25
N LYS A 262 9.08 19.34 -11.14
CA LYS A 262 8.19 19.70 -12.24
C LYS A 262 6.94 20.43 -11.75
N CYS A 263 6.30 19.93 -10.69
CA CYS A 263 5.10 20.55 -10.16
C CYS A 263 5.41 21.91 -9.51
N ALA A 264 6.46 21.99 -8.70
CA ALA A 264 6.95 23.25 -8.11
C ALA A 264 7.24 24.31 -9.19
N ALA A 265 7.91 23.91 -10.28
CA ALA A 265 8.21 24.80 -11.40
C ALA A 265 6.94 25.27 -12.13
N ALA A 266 5.97 24.37 -12.38
CA ALA A 266 4.70 24.72 -12.99
C ALA A 266 3.85 25.67 -12.11
N CYS A 267 4.03 25.60 -10.79
CA CYS A 267 3.31 26.41 -9.83
C CYS A 267 4.11 27.60 -9.30
N ALA A 268 5.22 28.02 -9.92
CA ALA A 268 6.10 29.08 -9.41
C ALA A 268 5.40 30.44 -9.15
N ALA A 269 4.28 30.69 -9.82
CA ALA A 269 3.41 31.86 -9.63
C ALA A 269 2.45 31.76 -8.43
N TYR A 270 2.35 30.59 -7.81
CA TYR A 270 1.38 30.25 -6.77
C TYR A 270 2.07 30.05 -5.42
N ALA A 271 1.33 30.33 -4.34
CA ALA A 271 1.81 30.14 -2.98
C ALA A 271 1.85 28.66 -2.57
N TYR A 272 1.08 27.81 -3.23
CA TYR A 272 1.03 26.37 -2.96
C TYR A 272 1.15 25.59 -4.26
N PHE A 273 1.81 24.43 -4.16
CA PHE A 273 1.60 23.34 -5.09
C PHE A 273 1.21 22.07 -4.34
N GLY A 274 0.53 21.18 -5.03
CA GLY A 274 0.20 19.86 -4.53
C GLY A 274 0.25 18.82 -5.63
N VAL A 275 0.54 17.59 -5.24
CA VAL A 275 0.65 16.45 -6.16
C VAL A 275 -0.29 15.33 -5.75
N GLU A 276 -1.01 14.80 -6.74
CA GLU A 276 -2.02 13.75 -6.57
C GLU A 276 -1.84 12.64 -7.60
N PHE A 277 -2.25 11.42 -7.24
CA PHE A 277 -2.39 10.30 -8.16
C PHE A 277 -1.11 10.00 -8.98
N GLY A 278 0.06 10.29 -8.42
CA GLY A 278 1.37 10.05 -9.04
C GLY A 278 1.68 10.91 -10.27
N SER A 279 0.70 11.63 -10.83
CA SER A 279 0.77 12.21 -12.18
C SER A 279 0.13 13.58 -12.30
N GLN A 280 -0.53 14.05 -11.25
CA GLN A 280 -1.31 15.28 -11.26
C GLN A 280 -0.63 16.31 -10.39
N CYS A 281 -0.62 17.55 -10.86
CA CYS A 281 -0.06 18.71 -10.19
C CYS A 281 -1.14 19.79 -10.11
N TYR A 282 -1.37 20.31 -8.91
CA TYR A 282 -2.35 21.33 -8.59
C TYR A 282 -1.63 22.52 -7.98
N CYS A 283 -1.94 23.72 -8.44
CA CYS A 283 -1.44 24.96 -7.87
C CYS A 283 -2.54 25.67 -7.07
N GLY A 284 -2.18 26.53 -6.13
CA GLY A 284 -3.16 27.36 -5.41
C GLY A 284 -2.54 28.60 -4.80
N THR A 285 -3.28 29.70 -4.79
CA THR A 285 -2.90 30.88 -3.99
C THR A 285 -3.13 30.62 -2.51
N ASP A 286 -4.08 29.75 -2.20
CA ASP A 286 -4.51 29.41 -0.86
C ASP A 286 -4.68 27.90 -0.74
N LEU A 287 -4.53 27.40 0.49
CA LEU A 287 -5.00 26.09 0.88
C LEU A 287 -6.44 26.23 1.41
N GLU A 288 -7.39 25.64 0.70
CA GLU A 288 -8.81 25.78 1.01
C GLU A 288 -9.17 25.27 2.41
N ALA A 289 -10.12 25.92 3.08
CA ALA A 289 -10.53 25.54 4.43
C ALA A 289 -11.14 24.13 4.52
N SER A 290 -11.59 23.56 3.39
CA SER A 290 -12.07 22.18 3.30
C SER A 290 -10.94 21.14 3.29
N ALA A 291 -9.68 21.55 3.12
CA ALA A 291 -8.53 20.67 3.10
C ALA A 291 -8.24 20.12 4.51
N ALA A 292 -8.74 18.92 4.81
CA ALA A 292 -8.45 18.25 6.07
C ALA A 292 -7.07 17.57 6.00
N GLN A 293 -6.18 17.92 6.94
CA GLN A 293 -4.89 17.25 7.07
C GLN A 293 -5.08 15.83 7.58
N VAL A 294 -4.41 14.87 6.95
CA VAL A 294 -4.45 13.44 7.28
C VAL A 294 -3.04 12.87 7.47
N SER A 295 -2.95 11.57 7.77
CA SER A 295 -1.65 10.91 7.93
C SER A 295 -0.85 10.93 6.63
N GLN A 296 0.46 11.19 6.71
CA GLN A 296 1.40 11.06 5.59
C GLN A 296 1.26 9.71 4.87
N ALA A 297 0.98 8.64 5.62
CA ALA A 297 0.87 7.30 5.09
C ALA A 297 -0.27 7.16 4.06
N GLU A 298 -1.27 8.05 4.08
CA GLU A 298 -2.35 8.08 3.09
C GLU A 298 -1.89 8.67 1.75
N CYS A 299 -0.86 9.52 1.75
CA CYS A 299 -0.19 10.03 0.54
C CYS A 299 1.02 9.16 0.18
N SER A 300 0.77 7.91 -0.18
CA SER A 300 1.83 6.90 -0.41
C SER A 300 2.04 6.53 -1.88
N MET A 301 1.32 7.15 -2.81
CA MET A 301 1.51 6.91 -4.24
C MET A 301 2.80 7.59 -4.71
N ARG A 302 3.66 6.86 -5.42
CA ARG A 302 4.90 7.41 -5.97
C ARG A 302 4.65 8.35 -7.15
N CYS A 303 5.53 9.33 -7.31
CA CYS A 303 5.54 10.16 -8.50
C CYS A 303 5.91 9.32 -9.73
N GLY A 304 5.19 9.49 -10.84
CA GLY A 304 5.38 8.69 -12.04
C GLY A 304 6.71 8.94 -12.76
N GLY A 305 7.37 10.07 -12.51
CA GLY A 305 8.70 10.41 -13.02
C GLY A 305 9.83 10.38 -11.98
N ALA A 306 9.51 10.21 -10.69
CA ALA A 306 10.48 10.19 -9.59
C ALA A 306 9.98 9.27 -8.48
N TYR A 307 10.30 7.98 -8.60
CA TYR A 307 9.76 6.98 -7.69
C TYR A 307 10.34 7.06 -6.28
N ASP A 308 11.42 7.79 -6.04
CA ASP A 308 11.97 8.08 -4.71
C ASP A 308 11.22 9.19 -3.96
N SER A 309 10.12 9.68 -4.52
CA SER A 309 9.21 10.66 -3.91
C SER A 309 7.75 10.22 -3.99
N VAL A 310 6.92 10.76 -3.11
CA VAL A 310 5.47 10.54 -3.10
C VAL A 310 4.72 11.72 -3.73
N CYS A 311 3.71 11.40 -4.53
CA CYS A 311 2.84 12.31 -5.24
C CYS A 311 1.36 11.98 -4.96
N GLY A 312 1.00 12.06 -3.69
CA GLY A 312 -0.36 11.94 -3.18
C GLY A 312 -0.87 10.51 -3.11
N ALA A 313 -2.17 10.34 -3.32
CA ALA A 313 -2.85 9.08 -3.63
C ALA A 313 -4.23 9.42 -4.21
N ALA A 314 -5.16 8.47 -4.30
CA ALA A 314 -6.55 8.78 -4.65
C ALA A 314 -7.18 9.67 -3.56
N ASP A 315 -7.69 10.83 -3.96
CA ASP A 315 -8.30 11.83 -3.08
C ASP A 315 -7.36 12.34 -1.96
N ARG A 316 -6.05 12.32 -2.22
CA ARG A 316 -4.99 12.66 -1.24
C ARG A 316 -3.89 13.46 -1.91
N LEU A 317 -3.68 14.67 -1.40
CA LEU A 317 -2.76 15.65 -1.97
C LEU A 317 -1.59 15.89 -1.02
N ASN A 318 -0.36 15.63 -1.46
CA ASN A 318 0.80 16.18 -0.75
C ASN A 318 0.90 17.66 -1.09
N VAL A 319 0.85 18.55 -0.09
CA VAL A 319 0.87 19.99 -0.28
C VAL A 319 2.18 20.58 0.21
N PHE A 320 2.71 21.51 -0.59
CA PHE A 320 3.91 22.28 -0.31
C PHE A 320 3.59 23.77 -0.43
N ALA A 321 4.14 24.58 0.46
CA ALA A 321 3.94 26.02 0.53
C ALA A 321 5.22 26.77 0.18
N SER A 322 5.09 27.81 -0.64
CA SER A 322 6.16 28.71 -1.02
C SER A 322 6.74 29.38 0.23
N THR A 323 8.07 29.45 0.31
CA THR A 323 8.77 30.26 1.32
C THR A 323 8.73 31.74 0.97
N ASP A 324 8.47 32.08 -0.30
CA ASP A 324 8.26 33.45 -0.74
C ASP A 324 6.83 33.91 -0.44
N CYS A 325 6.69 35.15 0.05
CA CYS A 325 5.39 35.82 0.07
C CYS A 325 4.97 36.17 -1.36
N LYS A 326 3.97 35.46 -1.89
CA LYS A 326 3.31 35.80 -3.15
C LYS A 326 2.25 36.87 -2.88
N GLU A 327 2.10 37.84 -3.78
CA GLU A 327 1.02 38.82 -3.69
C GLU A 327 -0.31 38.17 -4.08
N ASP A 328 -1.39 38.52 -3.37
CA ASP A 328 -2.72 38.02 -3.66
C ASP A 328 -3.20 38.56 -5.01
N PRO A 329 -3.64 37.70 -5.94
CA PRO A 329 -4.14 38.17 -7.22
C PRO A 329 -5.48 38.89 -7.05
N ALA A 330 -5.76 39.83 -7.96
CA ALA A 330 -6.97 40.61 -7.94
C ALA A 330 -7.62 40.71 -9.34
N ASN A 331 -8.93 40.95 -9.35
CA ASN A 331 -9.62 41.34 -10.57
C ASN A 331 -9.21 42.78 -10.91
N VAL A 332 -8.81 43.02 -12.15
CA VAL A 332 -8.42 44.36 -12.60
C VAL A 332 -9.68 45.23 -12.69
N PRO A 333 -9.86 46.29 -11.87
CA PRO A 333 -11.16 46.97 -11.81
C PRO A 333 -11.56 47.65 -13.14
N SER A 334 -10.58 48.19 -13.87
CA SER A 334 -10.79 48.84 -15.16
C SER A 334 -9.53 48.79 -16.03
N VAL A 335 -9.70 48.55 -17.33
CA VAL A 335 -8.61 48.35 -18.29
C VAL A 335 -9.05 48.68 -19.71
N ALA A 336 -8.29 49.53 -20.41
CA ALA A 336 -8.51 49.88 -21.82
C ALA A 336 -9.97 50.20 -22.22
N GLY A 337 -10.72 50.87 -21.34
CA GLY A 337 -12.13 51.24 -21.57
C GLY A 337 -13.16 50.18 -21.18
N PHE A 338 -12.73 49.07 -20.55
CA PHE A 338 -13.58 48.05 -19.95
C PHE A 338 -13.50 48.11 -18.42
N SER A 339 -14.53 47.62 -17.75
CA SER A 339 -14.56 47.42 -16.29
C SER A 339 -14.86 45.96 -15.97
N TYR A 340 -14.26 45.43 -14.91
CA TYR A 340 -14.59 44.09 -14.43
C TYR A 340 -16.08 44.00 -14.06
N LYS A 341 -16.73 42.92 -14.49
CA LYS A 341 -18.16 42.69 -14.28
C LYS A 341 -18.39 41.65 -13.19
N SER A 342 -18.00 40.40 -13.46
CA SER A 342 -18.09 39.28 -12.51
C SER A 342 -17.45 38.01 -13.10
N CYS A 343 -17.32 36.97 -12.28
CA CYS A 343 -17.03 35.61 -12.76
C CYS A 343 -18.26 35.00 -13.46
N TRP A 344 -18.06 34.26 -14.55
CA TRP A 344 -19.12 33.62 -15.34
C TRP A 344 -18.81 32.16 -15.61
N ALA A 345 -19.85 31.32 -15.59
CA ALA A 345 -19.74 29.93 -16.02
C ALA A 345 -19.72 29.83 -17.54
N ASP A 346 -18.69 29.20 -18.09
CA ASP A 346 -18.57 28.88 -19.51
C ASP A 346 -18.74 27.38 -19.78
N ASN A 347 -19.00 27.00 -21.03
CA ASN A 347 -18.90 25.61 -21.46
C ASN A 347 -18.77 25.52 -22.99
N VAL A 348 -18.08 24.49 -23.46
CA VAL A 348 -17.87 24.24 -24.91
C VAL A 348 -19.17 24.11 -25.72
N ALA A 349 -20.27 23.65 -25.12
CA ALA A 349 -21.55 23.43 -25.79
C ALA A 349 -22.41 24.70 -25.89
N GLY A 350 -22.04 25.77 -25.18
CA GLY A 350 -22.84 26.96 -24.94
C GLY A 350 -21.97 28.10 -24.45
N ARG A 351 -21.02 28.51 -25.29
CA ARG A 351 -20.02 29.54 -25.00
C ARG A 351 -20.68 30.87 -24.62
N VAL A 352 -20.17 31.50 -23.56
CA VAL A 352 -20.60 32.81 -23.08
C VAL A 352 -20.30 33.91 -24.11
N LEU A 353 -19.09 33.88 -24.68
CA LEU A 353 -18.62 34.82 -25.70
C LEU A 353 -18.31 34.07 -27.00
N THR A 354 -18.92 34.51 -28.11
CA THR A 354 -18.89 33.79 -29.41
C THR A 354 -18.18 34.57 -30.52
N GLY A 355 -17.45 35.64 -30.17
CA GLY A 355 -16.72 36.48 -31.10
C GLY A 355 -15.31 35.94 -31.40
N LYS A 356 -14.30 36.80 -31.29
CA LYS A 356 -12.90 36.42 -31.53
C LYS A 356 -12.30 35.74 -30.30
N GLU A 357 -11.34 34.84 -30.51
CA GLU A 357 -10.56 34.23 -29.44
C GLU A 357 -9.06 34.19 -29.78
N VAL A 358 -8.22 34.17 -28.74
CA VAL A 358 -6.77 33.96 -28.86
C VAL A 358 -6.23 33.27 -27.60
N ARG A 359 -5.17 32.47 -27.77
CA ARG A 359 -4.44 31.82 -26.67
C ARG A 359 -3.00 32.31 -26.66
N ALA A 360 -2.49 32.71 -25.51
CA ALA A 360 -1.10 33.15 -25.36
C ALA A 360 -0.55 32.81 -23.98
N ASP A 361 0.66 32.25 -23.92
CA ASP A 361 1.29 31.83 -22.65
C ASP A 361 1.86 33.01 -21.85
N ASP A 362 1.67 34.24 -22.34
CA ASP A 362 1.98 35.49 -21.68
C ASP A 362 0.72 36.37 -21.53
N MET A 363 -0.48 35.76 -21.50
CA MET A 363 -1.76 36.48 -21.39
C MET A 363 -1.81 37.34 -20.13
N THR A 364 -2.30 38.57 -20.28
CA THR A 364 -2.71 39.45 -19.18
C THR A 364 -4.10 40.01 -19.50
N VAL A 365 -4.77 40.59 -18.50
CA VAL A 365 -6.06 41.24 -18.75
C VAL A 365 -5.91 42.39 -19.76
N GLU A 366 -4.82 43.16 -19.72
CA GLU A 366 -4.53 44.24 -20.67
C GLU A 366 -4.37 43.74 -22.10
N LYS A 367 -3.68 42.61 -22.30
CA LYS A 367 -3.51 42.01 -23.64
C LYS A 367 -4.84 41.58 -24.21
N CYS A 368 -5.70 40.95 -23.40
CA CYS A 368 -7.02 40.55 -23.85
C CYS A 368 -7.91 41.77 -24.15
N ALA A 369 -7.90 42.78 -23.29
CA ALA A 369 -8.64 44.03 -23.51
C ALA A 369 -8.20 44.77 -24.79
N ALA A 370 -6.91 44.77 -25.11
CA ALA A 370 -6.38 45.33 -26.35
C ALA A 370 -6.80 44.52 -27.59
N PHE A 371 -6.79 43.19 -27.49
CA PHE A 371 -7.22 42.30 -28.57
C PHE A 371 -8.73 42.43 -28.87
N CYS A 372 -9.55 42.62 -27.83
CA CYS A 372 -11.00 42.73 -27.93
C CYS A 372 -11.53 44.15 -28.12
N GLN A 373 -10.68 45.13 -28.45
CA GLN A 373 -11.15 46.48 -28.79
C GLN A 373 -12.22 46.43 -29.90
N GLY A 374 -13.32 47.16 -29.68
CA GLY A 374 -14.48 47.19 -30.57
C GLY A 374 -15.56 46.14 -30.26
N PHE A 375 -15.36 45.27 -29.27
CA PHE A 375 -16.40 44.43 -28.69
C PHE A 375 -16.98 45.05 -27.41
N THR A 376 -18.20 44.68 -27.02
CA THR A 376 -18.79 45.15 -25.75
C THR A 376 -18.29 44.36 -24.55
N HIS A 377 -17.80 43.14 -24.76
CA HIS A 377 -17.30 42.28 -23.69
C HIS A 377 -16.03 41.55 -24.11
N PHE A 378 -15.18 41.30 -23.13
CA PHE A 378 -14.14 40.28 -23.22
C PHE A 378 -14.11 39.44 -21.95
N GLY A 379 -13.51 38.26 -22.06
CA GLY A 379 -13.29 37.36 -20.94
C GLY A 379 -11.93 36.68 -21.05
N VAL A 380 -11.33 36.43 -19.90
CA VAL A 380 -10.11 35.65 -19.77
C VAL A 380 -10.40 34.34 -19.06
N GLU A 381 -9.83 33.24 -19.57
CA GLU A 381 -10.05 31.87 -19.07
C GLU A 381 -8.74 31.08 -19.03
N TYR A 382 -8.65 30.17 -18.05
CA TYR A 382 -7.58 29.19 -17.90
C TYR A 382 -6.16 29.78 -17.99
N GLY A 383 -5.97 31.01 -17.50
CA GLY A 383 -4.69 31.70 -17.41
C GLY A 383 -4.10 32.20 -18.73
N ARG A 384 -4.56 31.70 -19.88
CA ARG A 384 -3.94 31.92 -21.20
C ARG A 384 -4.91 32.27 -22.32
N GLU A 385 -6.21 32.07 -22.11
CA GLU A 385 -7.22 32.20 -23.13
C GLU A 385 -7.93 33.55 -23.01
N CYS A 386 -8.25 34.14 -24.15
CA CYS A 386 -8.95 35.41 -24.27
C CYS A 386 -10.08 35.25 -25.28
N TYR A 387 -11.27 35.69 -24.90
CA TYR A 387 -12.49 35.61 -25.68
C TYR A 387 -13.16 36.98 -25.77
N CYS A 388 -13.70 37.34 -26.94
CA CYS A 388 -14.42 38.58 -27.17
C CYS A 388 -15.88 38.29 -27.56
N GLY A 389 -16.80 39.18 -27.27
CA GLY A 389 -18.20 39.05 -27.70
C GLY A 389 -18.98 40.33 -27.56
N ASN A 390 -20.12 40.41 -28.25
CA ASN A 390 -21.06 41.54 -28.12
C ASN A 390 -22.28 41.20 -27.25
N ASP A 391 -22.50 39.91 -27.03
CA ASP A 391 -23.59 39.37 -26.24
C ASP A 391 -22.98 38.52 -25.13
N LEU A 392 -23.64 38.52 -23.97
CA LEU A 392 -23.29 37.64 -22.84
C LEU A 392 -24.41 36.61 -22.66
N ALA A 393 -24.10 35.34 -22.91
CA ALA A 393 -24.99 34.22 -22.62
C ALA A 393 -24.58 33.53 -21.30
N GLY A 394 -25.50 32.80 -20.68
CA GLY A 394 -25.21 32.03 -19.44
C GLY A 394 -25.52 32.80 -18.15
N ALA A 395 -24.83 32.44 -17.07
CA ALA A 395 -25.04 33.01 -15.74
C ALA A 395 -23.72 33.31 -15.02
N ALA A 396 -23.77 34.30 -14.12
CA ALA A 396 -22.66 34.60 -13.22
C ALA A 396 -22.40 33.41 -12.26
N ALA A 397 -21.13 33.19 -11.95
CA ALA A 397 -20.64 32.18 -11.00
C ALA A 397 -20.13 32.85 -9.72
N SER A 398 -19.75 32.05 -8.71
CA SER A 398 -19.05 32.59 -7.54
C SER A 398 -17.70 33.17 -7.94
N GLU A 399 -17.31 34.29 -7.35
CA GLU A 399 -15.99 34.92 -7.60
C GLU A 399 -14.83 33.96 -7.28
N SER A 400 -14.99 33.09 -6.27
CA SER A 400 -13.98 32.07 -5.90
C SER A 400 -13.76 30.98 -6.95
N GLU A 401 -14.63 30.87 -7.95
CA GLU A 401 -14.49 29.91 -9.05
C GLU A 401 -13.58 30.43 -10.17
N CYS A 402 -13.27 31.73 -10.21
CA CYS A 402 -12.31 32.32 -11.16
C CYS A 402 -10.94 32.51 -10.47
N SER A 403 -10.24 31.40 -10.20
CA SER A 403 -9.07 31.33 -9.31
C SER A 403 -7.76 30.87 -9.98
N VAL A 404 -7.67 30.97 -11.32
CA VAL A 404 -6.42 30.79 -12.07
C VAL A 404 -5.80 32.16 -12.36
N VAL A 405 -4.51 32.33 -12.09
CA VAL A 405 -3.80 33.58 -12.38
C VAL A 405 -3.44 33.68 -13.85
N CYS A 406 -3.28 34.89 -14.36
CA CYS A 406 -2.82 35.11 -15.72
C CYS A 406 -1.36 34.65 -15.88
N MET A 407 -1.06 33.91 -16.94
CA MET A 407 0.31 33.41 -17.17
C MET A 407 1.32 34.54 -17.41
N GLY A 408 0.87 35.68 -17.92
CA GLY A 408 1.69 36.87 -18.13
C GLY A 408 1.79 37.81 -16.93
N ASP A 409 0.92 37.67 -15.93
CA ASP A 409 0.92 38.48 -14.71
C ASP A 409 0.19 37.74 -13.57
N ALA A 410 0.96 37.20 -12.63
CA ALA A 410 0.42 36.42 -11.51
C ALA A 410 -0.41 37.24 -10.53
N THR A 411 -0.38 38.58 -10.60
CA THR A 411 -1.18 39.46 -9.74
C THR A 411 -2.62 39.65 -10.23
N GLN A 412 -2.98 39.02 -11.36
CA GLN A 412 -4.28 39.16 -12.01
C GLN A 412 -5.02 37.82 -12.13
N TRP A 413 -6.34 37.82 -11.93
CA TRP A 413 -7.18 36.65 -12.21
C TRP A 413 -7.50 36.51 -13.71
N CYS A 414 -7.36 35.28 -14.22
CA CYS A 414 -7.62 34.87 -15.60
C CYS A 414 -8.47 33.59 -15.69
N GLY A 415 -9.59 33.60 -14.98
CA GLY A 415 -10.66 32.60 -15.04
C GLY A 415 -10.31 31.32 -14.29
N ALA A 416 -10.84 30.20 -14.75
CA ALA A 416 -10.52 28.83 -14.35
C ALA A 416 -11.10 27.86 -15.41
N PRO A 417 -10.96 26.52 -15.30
CA PRO A 417 -11.69 25.61 -16.18
C PRO A 417 -13.19 25.94 -16.21
N ASP A 418 -13.75 26.18 -17.40
CA ASP A 418 -15.15 26.52 -17.61
C ASP A 418 -15.59 27.79 -16.85
N ARG A 419 -14.66 28.72 -16.60
CA ARG A 419 -14.91 29.97 -15.85
C ARG A 419 -14.18 31.15 -16.48
N LEU A 420 -14.93 32.22 -16.75
CA LEU A 420 -14.44 33.47 -17.35
C LEU A 420 -14.54 34.62 -16.35
N ASN A 421 -13.44 35.36 -16.16
CA ASN A 421 -13.56 36.72 -15.62
C ASN A 421 -14.03 37.63 -16.76
N ILE A 422 -15.25 38.15 -16.65
CA ILE A 422 -15.85 39.00 -17.70
C ILE A 422 -15.60 40.48 -17.43
N TYR A 423 -15.27 41.19 -18.50
CA TYR A 423 -15.09 42.63 -18.53
C TYR A 423 -16.05 43.24 -19.55
N GLU A 424 -16.68 44.36 -19.20
CA GLU A 424 -17.69 45.05 -20.01
C GLU A 424 -17.23 46.46 -20.36
N ALA A 425 -17.44 46.86 -21.62
CA ALA A 425 -17.09 48.18 -22.11
C ALA A 425 -17.83 49.24 -21.28
N ALA A 426 -17.09 50.24 -20.80
CA ALA A 426 -17.68 51.38 -20.11
C ALA A 426 -18.69 52.06 -21.03
N ALA A 427 -19.90 52.34 -20.52
CA ALA A 427 -20.91 53.07 -21.27
C ALA A 427 -20.31 54.40 -21.78
N PRO A 428 -20.55 54.78 -23.04
CA PRO A 428 -20.06 56.06 -23.55
C PRO A 428 -20.60 57.16 -22.65
N THR A 429 -19.70 57.94 -22.05
CA THR A 429 -20.06 59.14 -21.30
C THR A 429 -20.71 60.09 -22.29
N THR A 430 -22.04 60.14 -22.29
CA THR A 430 -22.80 61.18 -22.99
C THR A 430 -22.45 62.51 -22.32
N THR A 431 -21.43 63.16 -22.86
CA THR A 431 -21.12 64.55 -22.51
C THR A 431 -22.30 65.37 -23.02
N ALA A 432 -23.15 65.83 -22.10
CA ALA A 432 -24.24 66.74 -22.44
C ALA A 432 -23.63 67.96 -23.13
N ALA A 433 -24.07 68.21 -24.37
CA ALA A 433 -23.64 69.37 -25.14
C ALA A 433 -23.96 70.66 -24.35
N PRO A 434 -23.03 71.64 -24.27
CA PRO A 434 -23.29 72.89 -23.60
C PRO A 434 -24.44 73.62 -24.31
N THR A 435 -25.47 73.97 -23.54
CA THR A 435 -26.59 74.79 -23.99
C THR A 435 -26.07 76.17 -24.37
N VAL A 436 -26.07 76.48 -25.68
CA VAL A 436 -25.77 77.83 -26.17
C VAL A 436 -27.00 78.69 -25.94
N THR A 437 -26.94 79.59 -24.95
CA THR A 437 -27.93 80.65 -24.76
C THR A 437 -27.63 81.80 -25.70
N GLU A 438 -28.53 82.02 -26.67
CA GLU A 438 -28.54 83.17 -27.57
C GLU A 438 -28.94 84.44 -26.80
N PRO A 439 -28.26 85.60 -26.98
CA PRO A 439 -28.64 86.84 -26.30
C PRO A 439 -29.83 87.50 -26.99
N ALA A 440 -30.84 87.87 -26.21
CA ALA A 440 -31.99 88.62 -26.68
C ALA A 440 -31.62 90.02 -27.22
N LEU A 441 -32.07 90.33 -28.44
CA LEU A 441 -32.07 91.68 -29.02
C LEU A 441 -32.94 92.61 -28.16
N LYS A 442 -32.36 93.74 -27.73
CA LYS A 442 -33.11 94.89 -27.23
C LYS A 442 -33.65 95.69 -28.40
N SER A 443 -34.97 95.92 -28.41
CA SER A 443 -35.63 96.97 -29.20
C SER A 443 -35.95 98.15 -28.29
#